data_AF-A0A2L1UB65-F1
#
_entry.id   AF-A0A2L1UB65-F1
#
_cell.length_a   1.000
_cell.length_b   1.000
_cell.length_c   1.000
_cell.angle_alpha   90.00
_cell.angle_beta   90.00
_cell.angle_gamma   90.00
#
_symmetry.space_group_name_H-M   'P 1'
#
loop_
_entity.id
_entity.type
_entity.pdbx_description
1 polymer ?
#
loop_
_entity_poly.entity_id
_entity_poly.type
_entity_poly.pdbx_seq_one_letter_code
_entity_poly.pdbx_strand_id
1 'polypeptide(L)'
;MELLRKAKLGLMRIIEKSGKWYAQISIEVPTSVTNNENIMGIDLGLKVPAVSVTSTGKTRFFGNGRENKYIRRKYQQRRRKLGKLKKLSAIRKLGNKEQRWMKDQNHKISRQIVDTAIQENVSIIKIERLEYSQDGKNKPQKRKESA
;
A
#
# COMPACT_ATOMS: atom_id res chain seq x y z
N MET A 1 -7.44 -21.63 13.62
CA MET A 1 -7.44 -23.06 13.22
C MET A 1 -8.50 -23.40 12.18
N GLU A 2 -9.64 -22.71 12.15
CA GLU A 2 -10.72 -23.02 11.18
C GLU A 2 -10.34 -22.75 9.71
N LEU A 3 -9.49 -21.75 9.47
CA LEU A 3 -9.03 -21.38 8.13
C LEU A 3 -8.18 -22.48 7.46
N LEU A 4 -7.36 -23.20 8.23
CA LEU A 4 -6.60 -24.35 7.73
C LEU A 4 -7.49 -25.58 7.47
N ARG A 5 -8.66 -25.68 8.12
CA ARG A 5 -9.60 -26.79 7.93
C ARG A 5 -10.44 -26.64 6.66
N LYS A 6 -10.74 -25.40 6.25
CA LYS A 6 -11.62 -25.09 5.10
C LYS A 6 -10.84 -24.77 3.82
N ALA A 7 -9.59 -24.35 3.93
CA ALA A 7 -8.77 -23.99 2.78
C ALA A 7 -8.17 -25.23 2.11
N LYS A 8 -8.00 -25.16 0.79
CA LYS A 8 -7.22 -26.15 0.06
C LYS A 8 -5.74 -25.93 0.34
N LEU A 9 -5.09 -26.97 0.85
CA LEU A 9 -3.68 -26.90 1.26
C LEU A 9 -2.78 -26.96 0.02
N GLY A 10 -1.79 -26.08 -0.03
CA GLY A 10 -0.74 -26.06 -1.04
C GLY A 10 0.59 -26.57 -0.50
N LEU A 11 1.68 -26.15 -1.15
CA LEU A 11 3.04 -26.51 -0.76
C LEU A 11 3.42 -25.89 0.60
N MET A 12 4.14 -26.67 1.40
CA MET A 12 4.87 -26.19 2.57
C MET A 12 6.37 -26.22 2.26
N ARG A 13 7.09 -25.15 2.61
CA ARG A 13 8.55 -25.07 2.46
C ARG A 13 9.17 -24.55 3.75
N ILE A 14 10.26 -25.18 4.18
CA ILE A 14 11.11 -24.65 5.24
C ILE A 14 12.28 -23.95 4.57
N ILE A 15 12.48 -22.67 4.88
CA ILE A 15 13.58 -21.88 4.33
C ILE A 15 14.38 -21.25 5.47
N GLU A 16 15.70 -21.19 5.30
CA GLU A 16 16.56 -20.39 6.14
C GLU A 16 16.82 -19.03 5.46
N LYS A 17 16.57 -17.94 6.17
CA LYS A 17 16.85 -16.58 5.68
C LYS A 17 17.42 -15.72 6.79
N SER A 18 18.63 -15.21 6.57
CA SER A 18 19.33 -14.35 7.54
C SER A 18 19.49 -15.01 8.92
N GLY A 19 19.84 -16.30 8.95
CA GLY A 19 20.04 -17.08 10.17
C GLY A 19 18.75 -17.41 10.94
N LYS A 20 17.59 -17.30 10.28
CA LYS A 20 16.28 -17.63 10.87
C LYS A 20 15.55 -18.63 9.99
N TRP A 21 14.94 -19.62 10.62
CA TRP A 21 14.10 -20.61 9.96
C TRP A 21 12.66 -20.10 9.82
N TYR A 22 12.09 -20.30 8.64
CA TYR A 22 10.71 -19.93 8.32
C TYR A 22 9.99 -21.13 7.71
N ALA A 23 8.80 -21.43 8.21
CA ALA A 23 7.84 -22.31 7.55
C ALA A 23 6.90 -21.47 6.69
N GLN A 24 7.00 -21.60 5.37
CA GLN A 24 6.08 -21.01 4.41
C GLN A 24 5.00 -22.03 4.09
N ILE A 25 3.74 -21.68 4.36
CA ILE A 25 2.58 -22.53 4.11
C ILE A 25 1.68 -21.80 3.12
N SER A 26 1.47 -22.39 1.95
CA SER A 26 0.53 -21.87 0.95
C SER A 26 -0.84 -22.50 1.16
N ILE A 27 -1.89 -21.67 1.15
CA ILE A 27 -3.28 -22.10 1.23
C ILE A 27 -4.11 -21.34 0.22
N GLU A 28 -5.09 -22.03 -0.36
CA GLU A 28 -6.07 -21.47 -1.27
C GLU A 28 -7.42 -21.37 -0.54
N VAL A 29 -7.91 -20.15 -0.36
CA VAL A 29 -9.17 -19.88 0.34
C VAL A 29 -10.21 -19.47 -0.70
N PRO A 30 -11.34 -20.19 -0.83
CA PRO A 30 -12.38 -19.81 -1.77
C PRO A 30 -12.97 -18.44 -1.36
N THR A 31 -13.11 -17.54 -2.34
CA THR A 31 -13.67 -16.20 -2.13
C THR A 31 -15.04 -16.10 -2.80
N SER A 32 -16.05 -15.64 -2.07
CA SER A 32 -17.35 -15.31 -2.64
C SER A 32 -17.28 -13.96 -3.37
N VAL A 33 -17.77 -13.93 -4.60
CA VAL A 33 -17.97 -12.67 -5.34
C VAL A 33 -19.37 -12.17 -5.05
N THR A 34 -19.50 -10.90 -4.68
CA THR A 34 -20.80 -10.24 -4.47
C THR A 34 -21.27 -9.56 -5.77
N ASN A 35 -22.46 -9.90 -6.25
CA ASN A 35 -23.07 -9.34 -7.46
C ASN A 35 -23.93 -8.09 -7.17
N ASN A 36 -23.38 -7.12 -6.41
CA ASN A 36 -24.09 -5.86 -6.15
C ASN A 36 -23.77 -4.83 -7.23
N GLU A 37 -24.62 -3.82 -7.39
CA GLU A 37 -24.39 -2.70 -8.31
C GLU A 37 -23.58 -1.56 -7.67
N ASN A 38 -23.27 -1.64 -6.37
CA ASN A 38 -22.55 -0.60 -5.66
C ASN A 38 -21.06 -0.56 -6.08
N ILE A 39 -20.68 0.55 -6.69
CA ILE A 39 -19.32 0.81 -7.17
C ILE A 39 -18.66 1.85 -6.26
N MET A 40 -17.37 1.68 -5.98
CA MET A 40 -16.55 2.68 -5.30
C MET A 40 -15.38 3.10 -6.18
N GLY A 41 -15.27 4.39 -6.47
CA GLY A 41 -14.10 4.99 -7.12
C GLY A 41 -13.06 5.42 -6.08
N ILE A 42 -11.78 5.21 -6.37
CA ILE A 42 -10.64 5.63 -5.55
C ILE A 42 -9.72 6.56 -6.36
N ASP A 43 -9.50 7.78 -5.88
CA ASP A 43 -8.53 8.76 -6.39
C ASP A 43 -7.34 8.84 -5.41
N LEU A 44 -6.10 8.73 -5.91
CA LEU A 44 -4.89 8.72 -5.10
C LEU A 44 -4.23 10.11 -5.13
N GLY A 45 -3.88 10.61 -3.94
CA GLY A 45 -3.43 12.00 -3.79
C GLY A 45 -2.17 12.15 -2.95
N LEU A 46 -1.53 13.32 -3.08
CA LEU A 46 -0.35 13.66 -2.27
C LEU A 46 -0.70 14.18 -0.88
N LYS A 47 -1.77 15.00 -0.76
CA LYS A 47 -2.21 15.59 0.52
C LYS A 47 -3.07 14.61 1.30
N VAL A 48 -4.00 13.97 0.60
CA VAL A 48 -4.78 12.84 1.10
C VAL A 48 -4.37 11.63 0.24
N PRO A 49 -3.72 10.61 0.82
CA PRO A 49 -3.23 9.45 0.09
C PRO A 49 -4.26 8.74 -0.79
N ALA A 50 -5.49 8.60 -0.31
CA ALA A 50 -6.59 8.07 -1.09
C ALA A 50 -7.92 8.72 -0.69
N VAL A 51 -8.80 8.96 -1.66
CA VAL A 51 -10.17 9.42 -1.46
C VAL A 51 -11.08 8.42 -2.15
N SER A 52 -12.15 7.99 -1.47
CA SER A 52 -13.18 7.13 -2.06
C SER A 52 -14.50 7.85 -2.23
N VAL A 53 -15.21 7.51 -3.30
CA VAL A 53 -16.60 7.92 -3.53
C VAL A 53 -17.41 6.71 -3.98
N THR A 54 -18.53 6.42 -3.32
CA THR A 54 -19.44 5.34 -3.72
C THR A 54 -20.48 5.83 -4.72
N SER A 55 -21.13 4.93 -5.46
CA SER A 55 -22.27 5.24 -6.35
C SER A 55 -23.44 5.90 -5.61
N THR A 56 -23.55 5.67 -4.30
CA THR A 56 -24.52 6.32 -3.41
C THR A 56 -24.12 7.74 -2.97
N GLY A 57 -22.97 8.24 -3.43
CA GLY A 57 -22.48 9.60 -3.14
C GLY A 57 -21.70 9.75 -1.82
N LYS A 58 -21.46 8.66 -1.08
CA LYS A 58 -20.69 8.73 0.18
C LYS A 58 -19.20 8.91 -0.11
N THR A 59 -18.59 9.90 0.53
CA THR A 59 -17.16 10.21 0.38
C THR A 59 -16.38 9.86 1.64
N ARG A 60 -15.19 9.27 1.49
CA ARG A 60 -14.23 9.03 2.59
C ARG A 60 -12.81 9.44 2.18
N PHE A 61 -12.02 9.87 3.16
CA PHE A 61 -10.64 10.29 3.00
C PHE A 61 -9.74 9.38 3.83
N PHE A 62 -8.65 8.88 3.25
CA PHE A 62 -7.75 7.93 3.90
C PHE A 62 -6.32 8.45 3.97
N GLY A 63 -5.75 8.32 5.17
CA GLY A 63 -4.34 8.60 5.45
C GLY A 63 -3.98 10.09 5.57
N ASN A 64 -2.72 10.35 5.95
CA ASN A 64 -2.20 11.69 6.16
C ASN A 64 -0.98 11.95 5.27
N GLY A 65 -1.20 12.58 4.12
CA GLY A 65 -0.14 12.84 3.15
C GLY A 65 0.90 13.86 3.65
N ARG A 66 0.51 14.76 4.56
CA ARG A 66 1.44 15.71 5.20
C ARG A 66 2.43 15.00 6.10
N GLU A 67 1.96 14.04 6.90
CA GLU A 67 2.82 13.19 7.73
C GLU A 67 3.76 12.35 6.87
N ASN A 68 3.22 11.70 5.82
CA ASN A 68 4.03 10.93 4.88
C ASN A 68 5.15 11.80 4.28
N LYS A 69 4.82 13.01 3.82
CA LYS A 69 5.78 13.98 3.29
C LYS A 69 6.81 14.41 4.33
N TYR A 70 6.39 14.64 5.58
CA TYR A 70 7.28 14.99 6.68
C TYR A 70 8.29 13.87 6.96
N ILE A 71 7.84 12.62 7.06
CA ILE A 71 8.72 11.46 7.29
C ILE A 71 9.71 11.30 6.13
N ARG A 72 9.26 11.39 4.87
CA ARG A 72 10.16 11.34 3.70
C ARG A 72 11.25 12.40 3.79
N ARG A 73 10.87 13.66 4.09
CA ARG A 73 11.81 14.78 4.26
C ARG A 73 12.79 14.56 5.40
N LYS A 74 12.32 14.11 6.57
CA LYS A 74 13.15 13.82 7.76
C LYS A 74 14.25 12.81 7.43
N TYR A 75 13.89 11.71 6.77
CA TYR A 75 14.86 10.68 6.37
C TYR A 75 15.82 11.17 5.28
N GLN A 76 15.32 11.92 4.29
CA GLN A 76 16.15 12.50 3.23
C GLN A 76 17.19 13.48 3.81
N GLN A 77 16.77 14.41 4.68
CA GLN A 77 17.67 15.35 5.34
C GLN A 77 18.73 14.63 6.18
N ARG A 78 18.33 13.60 6.93
CA ARG A 78 19.27 12.80 7.73
C ARG A 78 20.30 12.08 6.84
N ARG A 79 19.89 11.49 5.72
CA ARG A 79 20.83 10.88 4.75
C ARG A 79 21.77 11.91 4.15
N ARG A 80 21.27 13.08 3.74
CA ARG A 80 22.09 14.18 3.20
C ARG A 80 23.14 14.65 4.22
N LYS A 81 22.75 14.87 5.48
CA LYS A 81 23.67 15.27 6.56
C LYS A 81 24.77 14.23 6.79
N LEU A 82 24.39 12.95 6.92
CA LEU A 82 25.37 11.87 7.11
C LEU A 82 26.29 11.68 5.90
N GLY A 83 25.77 11.89 4.69
CA GLY A 83 26.54 11.84 3.44
C GLY A 83 27.61 12.93 3.38
N LYS A 84 27.25 14.17 3.73
CA LYS A 84 28.23 15.28 3.85
C LYS A 84 29.33 14.98 4.87
N LEU A 85 28.98 14.35 5.99
CA LEU A 85 29.93 13.92 7.03
C LEU A 85 30.68 12.62 6.68
N LYS A 86 30.45 12.04 5.49
CA LYS A 86 31.00 10.76 5.02
C LYS A 86 30.79 9.59 6.01
N LYS A 87 29.74 9.63 6.84
CA LYS A 87 29.42 8.58 7.83
C LYS A 87 28.64 7.43 7.18
N LEU A 88 29.29 6.69 6.28
CA LEU A 88 28.69 5.61 5.50
C LEU A 88 28.11 4.49 6.38
N SER A 89 28.76 4.15 7.49
CA SER A 89 28.27 3.13 8.44
C SER A 89 26.91 3.52 9.04
N ALA A 90 26.72 4.80 9.39
CA ALA A 90 25.47 5.31 9.92
C ALA A 90 24.35 5.30 8.87
N ILE A 91 24.67 5.57 7.60
CA ILE A 91 23.70 5.48 6.49
C ILE A 91 23.27 4.02 6.28
N ARG A 92 24.22 3.07 6.30
CA ARG A 92 23.93 1.62 6.22
C ARG A 92 23.04 1.16 7.37
N LYS A 93 23.35 1.55 8.62
CA LYS A 93 22.52 1.27 9.80
C LYS A 93 21.11 1.88 9.72
N LEU A 94 20.95 3.00 9.01
CA LEU A 94 19.65 3.59 8.76
C LEU A 94 18.74 2.69 7.91
N GLY A 95 19.35 1.90 7.02
CA GLY A 95 18.70 0.86 6.22
C GLY A 95 17.51 1.39 5.42
N ASN A 96 16.46 0.58 5.34
CA ASN A 96 15.21 0.87 4.64
C ASN A 96 14.07 1.30 5.60
N LYS A 97 14.40 1.91 6.75
CA LYS A 97 13.39 2.29 7.77
C LYS A 97 12.27 3.18 7.22
N GLU A 98 12.59 4.16 6.38
CA GLU A 98 11.59 5.02 5.72
C GLU A 98 10.67 4.21 4.80
N GLN A 99 11.22 3.37 3.92
CA GLN A 99 10.42 2.51 3.04
C GLN A 99 9.52 1.55 3.82
N ARG A 100 10.00 0.96 4.91
CA ARG A 100 9.19 0.07 5.77
C ARG A 100 8.04 0.83 6.41
N TRP A 101 8.28 2.04 6.91
CA TRP A 101 7.22 2.89 7.44
C TRP A 101 6.19 3.25 6.36
N MET A 102 6.64 3.64 5.16
CA MET A 102 5.71 3.95 4.04
C MET A 102 4.88 2.73 3.65
N LYS A 103 5.49 1.54 3.62
CA LYS A 103 4.81 0.29 3.32
C LYS A 103 3.75 -0.04 4.38
N ASP A 104 4.06 0.16 5.66
CA ASP A 104 3.11 -0.03 6.75
C ASP A 104 1.91 0.93 6.65
N GLN A 105 2.15 2.22 6.37
CA GLN A 105 1.06 3.19 6.17
C GLN A 105 0.18 2.82 4.97
N ASN A 106 0.78 2.46 3.84
CA ASN A 106 0.03 2.02 2.67
C ASN A 106 -0.81 0.77 2.97
N HIS A 107 -0.26 -0.20 3.69
CA HIS A 107 -0.99 -1.40 4.08
C HIS A 107 -2.21 -1.08 4.96
N LYS A 108 -2.05 -0.20 5.95
CA LYS A 108 -3.15 0.25 6.82
C LYS A 108 -4.24 0.99 6.04
N ILE A 109 -3.84 1.88 5.12
CA ILE A 109 -4.78 2.61 4.25
C ILE A 109 -5.53 1.64 3.34
N SER A 110 -4.83 0.72 2.67
CA SER A 110 -5.48 -0.31 1.84
C SER A 110 -6.47 -1.14 2.64
N ARG A 111 -6.12 -1.50 3.88
CA ARG A 111 -7.04 -2.24 4.76
C ARG A 111 -8.29 -1.43 5.07
N GLN A 112 -8.15 -0.15 5.43
CA GLN A 112 -9.28 0.74 5.71
C GLN A 112 -10.21 0.91 4.49
N ILE A 113 -9.64 1.00 3.28
CA ILE A 113 -10.43 1.08 2.05
C ILE A 113 -11.27 -0.18 1.86
N VAL A 114 -10.67 -1.36 2.05
CA VAL A 114 -11.39 -2.65 1.94
C VAL A 114 -12.46 -2.78 3.02
N ASP A 115 -12.15 -2.43 4.27
CA ASP A 115 -13.13 -2.48 5.36
C ASP A 115 -14.31 -1.53 5.08
N THR A 116 -14.04 -0.36 4.50
CA THR A 116 -15.08 0.59 4.05
C THR A 116 -15.92 0.01 2.91
N ALA A 117 -15.30 -0.65 1.94
CA ALA A 117 -16.00 -1.30 0.83
C ALA A 117 -16.98 -2.36 1.34
N ILE A 118 -16.56 -3.17 2.30
CA ILE A 118 -17.39 -4.19 2.94
C ILE A 118 -18.56 -3.54 3.69
N GLN A 119 -18.31 -2.50 4.48
CA GLN A 119 -19.34 -1.77 5.24
C GLN A 119 -20.40 -1.14 4.32
N GLU A 120 -20.01 -0.67 3.14
CA GLU A 120 -20.90 -0.02 2.18
C GLU A 120 -21.42 -0.99 1.10
N ASN A 121 -21.20 -2.29 1.29
CA ASN A 121 -21.65 -3.38 0.41
C ASN A 121 -21.21 -3.20 -1.06
N VAL A 122 -20.01 -2.67 -1.27
CA VAL A 122 -19.39 -2.41 -2.58
C VAL A 122 -18.90 -3.72 -3.19
N SER A 123 -19.28 -3.97 -4.44
CA SER A 123 -18.83 -5.13 -5.23
C SER A 123 -17.61 -4.82 -6.09
N ILE A 124 -17.52 -3.59 -6.62
CA ILE A 124 -16.49 -3.19 -7.59
C ILE A 124 -15.77 -1.95 -7.07
N ILE A 125 -14.46 -2.06 -6.90
CA ILE A 125 -13.58 -0.92 -6.61
C ILE A 125 -12.85 -0.52 -7.89
N LYS A 126 -13.10 0.69 -8.38
CA LYS A 126 -12.38 1.30 -9.49
C LYS A 126 -11.27 2.19 -8.93
N ILE A 127 -10.03 1.93 -9.31
CA ILE A 127 -8.88 2.70 -8.84
C ILE A 127 -8.23 3.38 -10.05
N GLU A 128 -7.79 4.62 -9.89
CA GLU A 128 -7.04 5.29 -10.95
C GLU A 128 -5.72 4.57 -11.28
N ARG A 129 -5.35 4.59 -12.55
CA ARG A 129 -4.05 4.11 -13.03
C ARG A 129 -3.11 5.30 -13.15
N LEU A 130 -2.20 5.45 -12.20
CA LEU A 130 -1.14 6.45 -12.24
C LEU A 130 0.09 5.91 -12.97
N GLU A 131 0.53 6.63 -14.01
CA GLU A 131 1.81 6.39 -14.65
C GLU A 131 2.83 7.42 -14.16
N TYR A 132 4.04 6.95 -13.85
CA TYR A 132 5.15 7.80 -13.43
C TYR A 132 6.15 7.93 -14.58
N SER A 133 6.19 9.09 -15.22
CA SER A 133 7.24 9.45 -16.18
C SER A 133 8.59 9.50 -15.45
N GLN A 134 9.62 8.82 -15.97
CA GLN A 134 10.96 8.74 -15.36
C GLN A 134 11.75 10.07 -15.36
N ASP A 135 11.09 11.18 -15.65
CA ASP A 135 11.73 12.42 -16.06
C ASP A 135 11.94 13.36 -14.86
N GLY A 136 12.60 12.87 -13.80
CA GLY A 136 13.15 13.64 -12.66
C GLY A 136 12.17 14.49 -11.82
N LYS A 137 10.92 14.64 -12.25
CA LYS A 137 9.84 15.37 -11.60
C LYS A 137 8.81 14.33 -11.22
N ASN A 138 8.86 13.84 -9.99
CA ASN A 138 7.83 12.97 -9.40
C ASN A 138 6.48 13.70 -9.33
N LYS A 139 5.82 13.87 -10.48
CA LYS A 139 4.44 14.33 -10.59
C LYS A 139 3.64 13.19 -11.22
N PRO A 140 2.57 12.71 -10.56
CA PRO A 140 1.63 11.80 -11.21
C PRO A 140 0.99 12.52 -12.40
N GLN A 141 0.95 11.86 -13.56
CA GLN A 141 0.34 12.39 -14.78
C GLN A 141 -0.85 11.50 -15.12
N LYS A 142 -2.04 12.09 -15.29
CA LYS A 142 -3.26 11.36 -15.65
C LYS A 142 -3.18 10.97 -17.13
N ARG A 143 -3.48 9.70 -17.45
CA ARG A 143 -3.63 9.24 -18.84
C ARG A 143 -4.87 9.92 -19.43
N LYS A 144 -4.74 10.58 -20.58
CA LYS A 144 -5.89 10.97 -21.39
C LYS A 144 -6.42 9.68 -22.01
N GLU A 145 -7.69 9.35 -21.77
CA GLU A 145 -8.35 8.26 -22.50
C GLU A 145 -8.37 8.65 -23.99
N SER A 146 -7.70 7.84 -24.82
CA SER A 146 -7.97 7.82 -26.25
C SER A 146 -9.32 7.16 -26.44
N ALA A 147 -10.25 7.86 -27.10
CA ALA A 147 -11.52 7.31 -27.57
C ALA A 147 -11.29 6.09 -28.50
#